data_AF-A0A6J1WP63-F1
#
_entry.id   AF-A0A6J1WP63-F1
#
_cell.length_a   1.000
_cell.length_b   1.000
_cell.length_c   1.000
_cell.angle_alpha   90.00
_cell.angle_beta   90.00
_cell.angle_gamma   90.00
#
_symmetry.space_group_name_H-M   'P 1'
#
loop_
_entity.id
_entity.type
_entity.pdbx_description
1 polymer ?
#
loop_
_entity_poly.entity_id
_entity_poly.type
_entity_poly.pdbx_seq_one_letter_code
_entity_poly.pdbx_strand_id
1 'polypeptide(L)'
;MSSTEVETKDLSENHEAIVVKLITDIRSGKLEGSNKIAMATVSCLEQIIGDLENTTAFELSAAVRAAGRRVVRALPQQLAAANMVRRVLRFIRDEYSAHANLGGESAGEGLQRLVLATPARRGTLGAAGTDLRGPIRDQISELRAELEASRAAVVAQARSHVHADELLLSSVTLEGLTNAVAIFNRK
;
A
#
# COMPACT_ATOMS: atom_id res chain seq x y z
N MET A 1 -22.49 -21.94 -18.26
CA MET A 1 -21.46 -20.98 -17.84
C MET A 1 -21.94 -20.36 -16.54
N SER A 2 -21.49 -20.89 -15.41
CA SER A 2 -21.92 -20.47 -14.07
C SER A 2 -21.04 -19.31 -13.63
N SER A 3 -21.65 -18.15 -13.46
CA SER A 3 -21.08 -17.01 -12.77
C SER A 3 -20.94 -17.40 -11.30
N THR A 4 -19.72 -17.73 -10.86
CA THR A 4 -19.44 -17.79 -9.42
C THR A 4 -19.43 -16.35 -8.92
N GLU A 5 -20.56 -15.92 -8.38
CA GLU A 5 -20.63 -14.77 -7.48
C GLU A 5 -19.58 -15.00 -6.40
N VAL A 6 -18.50 -14.24 -6.48
CA VAL A 6 -17.54 -14.15 -5.37
C VAL A 6 -18.30 -13.37 -4.31
N GLU A 7 -18.93 -14.07 -3.38
CA GLU A 7 -19.52 -13.50 -2.17
C GLU A 7 -18.46 -12.59 -1.55
N THR A 8 -18.66 -11.29 -1.71
CA THR A 8 -17.84 -10.29 -1.04
C THR A 8 -18.29 -10.32 0.40
N LYS A 9 -17.59 -11.09 1.25
CA LYS A 9 -17.73 -11.03 2.72
C LYS A 9 -17.79 -9.55 3.09
N ASP A 10 -18.97 -9.10 3.50
CA ASP A 10 -19.23 -7.68 3.77
C ASP A 10 -18.24 -7.21 4.84
N LEU A 11 -17.71 -5.99 4.66
CA LEU A 11 -16.85 -5.42 5.69
C LEU A 11 -17.68 -5.25 6.97
N SER A 12 -17.07 -5.53 8.13
CA SER A 12 -17.65 -5.16 9.42
C SER A 12 -18.06 -3.67 9.40
N GLU A 13 -19.20 -3.35 10.03
CA GLU A 13 -19.73 -1.98 10.15
C GLU A 13 -18.66 -0.99 10.66
N ASN A 14 -17.78 -1.45 11.56
CA ASN A 14 -16.67 -0.66 12.09
C ASN A 14 -15.64 -0.32 11.01
N HIS A 15 -15.22 -1.29 10.20
CA HIS A 15 -14.27 -1.07 9.11
C HIS A 15 -14.86 -0.16 8.03
N GLU A 16 -16.16 -0.31 7.76
CA GLU A 16 -16.87 0.54 6.81
C GLU A 16 -16.87 2.01 7.27
N ALA A 17 -17.11 2.26 8.55
CA ALA A 17 -17.06 3.61 9.12
C ALA A 17 -15.67 4.27 8.96
N ILE A 18 -14.59 3.52 9.20
CA ILE A 18 -13.21 4.02 9.02
C ILE A 18 -12.95 4.39 7.55
N VAL A 19 -13.34 3.52 6.62
CA VAL A 19 -13.17 3.75 5.18
C VAL A 19 -13.99 4.94 4.70
N VAL A 20 -15.24 5.08 5.17
CA VAL A 20 -16.10 6.22 4.84
C VAL A 20 -15.50 7.51 5.37
N LYS A 21 -15.00 7.52 6.60
CA LYS A 21 -14.32 8.69 7.18
C LYS A 21 -13.13 9.14 6.33
N LEU A 22 -12.25 8.21 5.96
CA LEU A 22 -11.12 8.50 5.06
C LEU A 22 -11.59 9.13 3.73
N ILE A 23 -12.63 8.55 3.12
CA ILE A 23 -13.18 9.06 1.87
C ILE A 23 -13.73 10.48 2.05
N THR A 24 -14.46 10.74 3.14
CA THR A 24 -15.01 12.08 3.42
C THR A 24 -13.92 13.11 3.67
N ASP A 25 -12.85 12.76 4.39
CA ASP A 25 -11.74 13.67 4.68
C ASP A 25 -10.95 14.02 3.42
N ILE A 26 -10.80 13.08 2.48
CA ILE A 26 -10.19 13.34 1.17
C ILE A 26 -11.11 14.17 0.26
N ARG A 27 -12.42 13.86 0.22
CA ARG A 27 -13.38 14.61 -0.63
C ARG A 27 -13.61 16.04 -0.16
N SER A 28 -13.60 16.26 1.16
CA SER A 28 -13.80 17.58 1.75
C SER A 28 -12.56 18.48 1.67
N GLY A 29 -11.43 17.99 1.16
CA GLY A 29 -10.18 18.76 1.09
C GLY A 29 -9.48 18.93 2.44
N LYS A 30 -9.90 18.22 3.50
CA LYS A 30 -9.17 18.22 4.77
C LYS A 30 -7.80 17.54 4.62
N LEU A 31 -7.74 16.49 3.79
CA LEU A 31 -6.52 15.76 3.46
C LEU A 31 -6.05 16.13 2.05
N GLU A 32 -5.18 17.14 1.98
CA GLU A 32 -4.54 17.57 0.74
C GLU A 32 -3.09 17.10 0.61
N GLY A 33 -2.70 16.76 -0.62
CA GLY A 33 -1.36 16.31 -0.95
C GLY A 33 -1.20 14.79 -0.93
N SER A 34 -0.46 14.28 -1.90
CA SER A 34 -0.27 12.83 -2.11
C SER A 34 0.34 12.12 -0.91
N ASN A 35 1.27 12.76 -0.20
CA ASN A 35 1.91 12.17 0.99
C ASN A 35 0.92 12.04 2.16
N LYS A 36 0.17 13.10 2.49
CA LYS A 36 -0.85 13.04 3.57
C LYS A 36 -1.93 11.99 3.26
N ILE A 37 -2.39 11.94 2.02
CA ILE A 37 -3.36 10.93 1.56
C ILE A 37 -2.79 9.52 1.66
N ALA A 38 -1.52 9.31 1.27
CA ALA A 38 -0.86 8.02 1.41
C ALA A 38 -0.76 7.58 2.88
N MET A 39 -0.29 8.46 3.77
CA MET A 39 -0.18 8.21 5.22
C MET A 39 -1.53 7.89 5.87
N ALA A 40 -2.58 8.64 5.53
CA ALA A 40 -3.93 8.39 6.03
C ALA A 40 -4.50 7.06 5.51
N THR A 41 -4.24 6.73 4.24
CA THR A 41 -4.66 5.45 3.65
C THR A 41 -3.98 4.28 4.34
N VAL A 42 -2.66 4.36 4.56
CA VAL A 42 -1.91 3.31 5.27
C VAL A 42 -2.42 3.15 6.71
N SER A 43 -2.68 4.26 7.41
CA SER A 43 -3.24 4.23 8.78
C SER A 43 -4.60 3.55 8.84
N CYS A 44 -5.48 3.82 7.87
CA CYS A 44 -6.78 3.18 7.77
C CYS A 44 -6.65 1.67 7.54
N LEU A 45 -5.74 1.24 6.67
CA LEU A 45 -5.51 -0.19 6.40
C LEU A 45 -4.87 -0.91 7.59
N GLU A 46 -3.96 -0.25 8.29
CA GLU A 46 -3.32 -0.75 9.51
C GLU A 46 -4.34 -1.02 10.62
N GLN A 47 -5.31 -0.12 10.82
CA GLN A 47 -6.42 -0.31 11.76
C GLN A 47 -7.25 -1.56 11.40
N ILE A 48 -7.64 -1.69 10.12
CA ILE A 48 -8.41 -2.85 9.64
C ILE A 48 -7.63 -4.16 9.84
N ILE A 49 -6.31 -4.16 9.59
CA ILE A 49 -5.44 -5.32 9.81
C ILE A 49 -5.31 -5.63 11.30
N GLY A 50 -5.31 -4.61 12.15
CA GLY A 50 -5.18 -4.74 13.58
C GLY A 50 -6.40 -5.33 14.28
N ASP A 51 -7.60 -4.98 13.81
CA ASP A 51 -8.88 -5.39 14.39
C ASP A 51 -9.27 -6.85 14.04
N LEU A 52 -8.65 -7.43 13.02
CA LEU A 52 -8.88 -8.81 12.61
C LEU A 52 -8.02 -9.77 13.46
N GLU A 53 -8.64 -10.42 14.46
CA GLU A 53 -8.00 -11.43 15.30
C GLU A 53 -7.95 -12.81 14.61
N ASN A 54 -6.82 -13.52 14.72
CA ASN A 54 -6.64 -14.92 14.31
C ASN A 54 -7.08 -15.25 12.86
N THR A 55 -6.82 -14.31 11.95
CA THR A 55 -7.38 -14.35 10.60
C THR A 55 -6.39 -14.95 9.60
N THR A 56 -6.88 -15.84 8.72
CA THR A 56 -6.04 -16.40 7.65
C THR A 56 -5.59 -15.33 6.66
N ALA A 57 -4.45 -15.54 5.97
CA ALA A 57 -3.98 -14.64 4.91
C ALA A 57 -5.07 -14.35 3.84
N PHE A 58 -5.94 -15.33 3.59
CA PHE A 58 -7.09 -15.18 2.71
C PHE A 58 -8.06 -14.12 3.21
N GLU A 59 -8.51 -14.23 4.44
CA GLU A 59 -9.48 -13.31 5.03
C GLU A 59 -8.89 -11.91 5.22
N LEU A 60 -7.61 -11.81 5.62
CA LEU A 60 -6.91 -10.54 5.71
C LEU A 60 -6.84 -9.85 4.34
N SER A 61 -6.43 -10.59 3.32
CA SER A 61 -6.38 -10.07 1.95
C SER A 61 -7.77 -9.77 1.38
N ALA A 62 -8.82 -10.49 1.79
CA ALA A 62 -10.19 -10.23 1.39
C ALA A 62 -10.70 -8.91 2.00
N ALA A 63 -10.48 -8.68 3.29
CA ALA A 63 -10.85 -7.45 3.98
C ALA A 63 -10.15 -6.21 3.38
N VAL A 64 -8.83 -6.27 3.18
CA VAL A 64 -8.06 -5.19 2.57
C VAL A 64 -8.50 -4.95 1.12
N ARG A 65 -8.78 -6.00 0.33
CA ARG A 65 -9.32 -5.84 -1.03
C ARG A 65 -10.70 -5.18 -1.02
N ALA A 66 -11.57 -5.53 -0.09
CA ALA A 66 -12.91 -4.98 0.00
C ALA A 66 -12.86 -3.48 0.37
N ALA A 67 -12.07 -3.11 1.39
CA ALA A 67 -11.81 -1.71 1.75
C ALA A 67 -11.20 -0.94 0.57
N GLY A 68 -10.17 -1.51 -0.05
CA GLY A 68 -9.47 -0.94 -1.19
C GLY A 68 -10.37 -0.69 -2.40
N ARG A 69 -11.25 -1.64 -2.76
CA ARG A 69 -12.23 -1.47 -3.85
C ARG A 69 -13.15 -0.28 -3.58
N ARG A 70 -13.57 -0.09 -2.34
CA ARG A 70 -14.45 1.02 -1.96
C ARG A 70 -13.73 2.36 -2.06
N VAL A 71 -12.50 2.45 -1.55
CA VAL A 71 -11.65 3.65 -1.68
C VAL A 71 -11.43 4.01 -3.15
N VAL A 72 -11.02 3.04 -3.98
CA VAL A 72 -10.73 3.27 -5.42
C VAL A 72 -11.97 3.67 -6.21
N ARG A 73 -13.12 3.05 -5.93
CA ARG A 73 -14.39 3.43 -6.57
C ARG A 73 -14.85 4.83 -6.16
N ALA A 74 -14.68 5.18 -4.89
CA ALA A 74 -15.10 6.48 -4.37
C ALA A 74 -14.16 7.62 -4.77
N LEU A 75 -12.88 7.32 -4.98
CA LEU A 75 -11.81 8.29 -5.25
C LEU A 75 -10.95 7.85 -6.45
N PRO A 76 -11.52 7.79 -7.68
CA PRO A 76 -10.80 7.26 -8.84
C PRO A 76 -9.57 8.09 -9.22
N GLN A 77 -9.59 9.40 -8.93
CA GLN A 77 -8.48 10.32 -9.22
C GLN A 77 -7.34 10.25 -8.18
N GLN A 78 -7.57 9.62 -7.03
CA GLN A 78 -6.59 9.57 -5.93
C GLN A 78 -5.69 8.35 -6.05
N LEU A 79 -4.76 8.40 -7.01
CA LEU A 79 -3.84 7.30 -7.30
C LEU A 79 -2.93 6.94 -6.13
N ALA A 80 -2.60 7.91 -5.26
CA ALA A 80 -1.81 7.68 -4.06
C ALA A 80 -2.47 6.65 -3.13
N ALA A 81 -3.77 6.81 -2.85
CA ALA A 81 -4.53 5.87 -2.03
C ALA A 81 -4.60 4.48 -2.69
N ALA A 82 -4.89 4.44 -4.00
CA ALA A 82 -4.94 3.19 -4.76
C ALA A 82 -3.60 2.44 -4.76
N ASN A 83 -2.48 3.16 -4.87
CA ASN A 83 -1.14 2.58 -4.81
C ASN A 83 -0.80 2.03 -3.43
N MET A 84 -1.19 2.73 -2.35
CA MET A 84 -0.97 2.25 -0.98
C MET A 84 -1.73 0.96 -0.69
N VAL A 85 -3.00 0.88 -1.12
CA VAL A 85 -3.79 -0.37 -1.04
C VAL A 85 -3.07 -1.53 -1.75
N ARG A 86 -2.54 -1.29 -2.96
CA ARG A 86 -1.81 -2.30 -3.73
C ARG A 86 -0.51 -2.74 -3.03
N ARG A 87 0.22 -1.81 -2.39
CA ARG A 87 1.42 -2.11 -1.61
C ARG A 87 1.10 -2.98 -0.40
N VAL A 88 0.09 -2.64 0.39
CA VAL A 88 -0.32 -3.44 1.55
C VAL A 88 -0.79 -4.84 1.13
N LEU A 89 -1.51 -4.97 0.01
CA LEU A 89 -1.86 -6.29 -0.54
C LEU A 89 -0.65 -7.10 -1.02
N ARG A 90 0.44 -6.43 -1.41
CA ARG A 90 1.70 -7.08 -1.75
C ARG A 90 2.40 -7.59 -0.49
N PHE A 91 2.50 -6.78 0.57
CA PHE A 91 3.02 -7.21 1.88
C PHE A 91 2.37 -8.52 2.36
N ILE A 92 1.03 -8.58 2.36
CA ILE A 92 0.29 -9.80 2.74
C ILE A 92 0.67 -11.01 1.87
N ARG A 93 0.88 -10.80 0.56
CA ARG A 93 1.24 -11.88 -0.37
C ARG A 93 2.68 -12.33 -0.16
N ASP A 94 3.59 -11.40 0.04
CA ASP A 94 5.01 -11.68 0.17
C ASP A 94 5.28 -12.43 1.47
N GLU A 95 4.66 -11.99 2.59
CA GLU A 95 4.70 -12.72 3.87
C GLU A 95 4.11 -14.12 3.75
N TYR A 96 2.92 -14.25 3.15
CA TYR A 96 2.33 -15.56 2.89
C TYR A 96 3.25 -16.47 2.06
N SER A 97 3.89 -15.92 1.02
CA SER A 97 4.79 -16.69 0.14
C SER A 97 6.08 -17.09 0.86
N ALA A 98 6.62 -16.22 1.73
CA ALA A 98 7.77 -16.52 2.56
C ALA A 98 7.46 -17.68 3.51
N HIS A 99 6.29 -17.67 4.16
CA HIS A 99 5.85 -18.76 5.03
C HIS A 99 5.54 -20.05 4.27
N ALA A 100 4.97 -19.97 3.07
CA ALA A 100 4.67 -21.15 2.24
C ALA A 100 5.95 -21.82 1.68
N ASN A 101 6.99 -21.04 1.38
CA ASN A 101 8.26 -21.56 0.88
C ASN A 101 9.14 -22.21 1.97
N LEU A 102 8.87 -21.97 3.25
CA LEU A 102 9.51 -22.71 4.36
C LEU A 102 9.09 -24.20 4.41
N GLY A 103 8.00 -24.58 3.74
CA GLY A 103 7.50 -25.96 3.67
C GLY A 103 7.89 -26.75 2.41
N GLY A 104 8.69 -26.17 1.50
CA GLY A 104 9.06 -26.83 0.25
C GLY A 104 10.35 -26.27 -0.33
N GLU A 105 11.45 -26.96 -0.05
CA GLU A 105 12.71 -26.76 -0.75
C GLU A 105 12.50 -26.98 -2.26
N SER A 106 13.00 -26.02 -3.05
CA SER A 106 13.26 -26.16 -4.49
C SER A 106 12.03 -26.34 -5.40
N ALA A 107 11.47 -25.24 -5.92
CA ALA A 107 10.68 -25.28 -7.15
C ALA A 107 10.74 -23.94 -7.91
N GLY A 108 11.83 -23.78 -8.68
CA GLY A 108 11.96 -22.99 -9.91
C GLY A 108 11.63 -21.49 -9.84
N GLU A 109 12.59 -20.65 -10.23
CA GLU A 109 12.35 -19.23 -10.47
C GLU A 109 11.49 -19.01 -11.73
N GLY A 110 10.42 -18.22 -11.60
CA GLY A 110 9.64 -17.71 -12.72
C GLY A 110 8.76 -18.74 -13.47
N LEU A 111 8.79 -18.69 -14.80
CA LEU A 111 7.80 -19.33 -15.70
C LEU A 111 7.61 -20.83 -15.46
N GLN A 112 8.65 -21.55 -15.05
CA GLN A 112 8.56 -22.98 -14.76
C GLN A 112 7.58 -23.26 -13.61
N ARG A 113 7.60 -22.45 -12.55
CA ARG A 113 6.60 -22.51 -11.47
C ARG A 113 5.20 -22.10 -11.94
N LEU A 114 5.09 -21.15 -12.87
CA LEU A 114 3.78 -20.73 -13.43
C LEU A 114 3.11 -21.88 -14.19
N VAL A 115 3.88 -22.58 -15.03
CA VAL A 115 3.41 -23.69 -15.88
C VAL A 115 3.09 -24.93 -15.03
N LEU A 116 3.98 -25.28 -14.08
CA LEU A 116 3.82 -26.47 -13.24
C LEU A 116 2.78 -26.29 -12.12
N ALA A 117 2.53 -25.06 -11.64
CA ALA A 117 1.56 -24.79 -10.57
C ALA A 117 0.11 -24.59 -11.05
N THR A 118 -0.21 -24.91 -12.30
CA THR A 118 -1.52 -24.64 -12.92
C THR A 118 -2.75 -25.29 -12.25
N PRO A 119 -2.67 -26.42 -11.51
CA PRO A 119 -3.84 -26.90 -10.76
C PRO A 119 -3.91 -26.41 -9.30
N ALA A 120 -2.87 -25.78 -8.74
CA ALA A 120 -2.77 -25.50 -7.29
C ALA A 120 -3.09 -24.04 -6.89
N ARG A 121 -3.50 -23.17 -7.82
CA ARG A 121 -3.73 -21.74 -7.51
C ARG A 121 -5.08 -21.43 -6.87
N ARG A 122 -5.99 -22.40 -6.75
CA ARG A 122 -7.36 -22.16 -6.27
C ARG A 122 -7.64 -22.64 -4.84
N GLY A 123 -6.69 -23.33 -4.23
CA GLY A 123 -6.66 -23.69 -2.81
C GLY A 123 -5.25 -24.16 -2.56
N THR A 124 -4.49 -23.62 -1.62
CA THR A 124 -4.86 -23.33 -0.24
C THR A 124 -3.99 -22.16 0.21
N LEU A 125 -4.59 -21.07 0.69
CA LEU A 125 -3.87 -20.20 1.63
C LEU A 125 -3.74 -21.04 2.90
N GLY A 126 -2.52 -21.49 3.16
CA GLY A 126 -2.15 -22.57 4.09
C GLY A 126 -2.73 -22.43 5.50
N ALA A 127 -2.79 -23.58 6.16
CA ALA A 127 -3.40 -23.78 7.46
C ALA A 127 -2.90 -22.77 8.51
N ALA A 128 -3.87 -22.29 9.29
CA ALA A 128 -3.70 -21.41 10.43
C ALA A 128 -2.52 -21.83 11.32
N GLY A 129 -1.62 -20.90 11.63
CA GLY A 129 -0.57 -21.16 12.61
C GLY A 129 0.40 -20.01 12.87
N THR A 130 0.72 -19.19 11.87
CA THR A 130 1.64 -18.05 12.04
C THR A 130 0.89 -16.73 12.06
N ASP A 131 1.12 -15.91 13.09
CA ASP A 131 0.57 -14.56 13.18
C ASP A 131 1.28 -13.65 12.16
N LEU A 132 0.70 -13.55 10.96
CA LEU A 132 1.20 -12.70 9.88
C LEU A 132 1.14 -11.21 10.23
N ARG A 133 0.38 -10.82 11.26
CA ARG A 133 0.13 -9.41 11.55
C ARG A 133 1.37 -8.70 12.09
N GLY A 134 2.21 -9.38 12.86
CA GLY A 134 3.46 -8.80 13.35
C GLY A 134 4.35 -8.35 12.19
N PRO A 135 4.78 -9.27 11.31
CA PRO A 135 5.58 -8.93 10.13
C PRO A 135 4.92 -7.87 9.23
N ILE A 136 3.61 -7.96 8.99
CA ILE A 136 2.90 -6.99 8.15
C ILE A 136 2.86 -5.60 8.82
N ARG A 137 2.68 -5.52 10.15
CA ARG A 137 2.73 -4.25 10.89
C ARG A 137 4.12 -3.65 10.84
N ASP A 138 5.16 -4.47 10.96
CA ASP A 138 6.54 -4.00 10.83
C ASP A 138 6.80 -3.42 9.44
N GLN A 139 6.41 -4.12 8.37
CA GLN A 139 6.49 -3.61 6.98
C GLN A 139 5.68 -2.33 6.76
N ILE A 140 4.50 -2.22 7.38
CA ILE A 140 3.69 -0.99 7.35
C ILE A 140 4.41 0.14 8.09
N SER A 141 5.02 -0.13 9.24
CA SER A 141 5.75 0.87 10.02
C SER A 141 6.97 1.40 9.26
N GLU A 142 7.70 0.51 8.58
CA GLU A 142 8.82 0.85 7.69
C GLU A 142 8.33 1.71 6.52
N LEU A 143 7.25 1.29 5.85
CA LEU A 143 6.64 2.07 4.77
C LEU A 143 6.25 3.49 5.23
N ARG A 144 5.76 3.65 6.46
CA ARG A 144 5.41 4.97 7.01
C ARG A 144 6.66 5.82 7.23
N ALA A 145 7.71 5.26 7.82
CA ALA A 145 8.99 5.95 8.01
C ALA A 145 9.61 6.36 6.66
N GLU A 146 9.53 5.50 5.64
CA GLU A 146 9.97 5.81 4.27
C GLU A 146 9.18 6.97 3.66
N LEU A 147 7.84 6.98 3.80
CA LEU A 147 6.98 8.05 3.27
C LEU A 147 7.28 9.41 3.93
N GLU A 148 7.59 9.40 5.23
CA GLU A 148 7.97 10.61 5.97
C GLU A 148 9.34 11.14 5.53
N ALA A 149 10.32 10.24 5.34
CA ALA A 149 11.66 10.60 4.90
C ALA A 149 11.75 10.92 3.39
N SER A 150 10.80 10.46 2.58
CA SER A 150 10.86 10.52 1.10
C SER A 150 11.13 11.93 0.56
N ARG A 151 10.45 12.95 1.10
CA ARG A 151 10.65 14.34 0.65
C ARG A 151 12.07 14.82 0.94
N ALA A 152 12.59 14.55 2.13
CA ALA A 152 13.94 14.97 2.52
C ALA A 152 15.00 14.25 1.68
N ALA A 153 14.80 12.96 1.40
CA ALA A 153 15.68 12.18 0.53
C ALA A 153 15.73 12.75 -0.89
N VAL A 154 14.58 13.09 -1.49
CA VAL A 154 14.53 13.70 -2.82
C VAL A 154 15.22 15.07 -2.84
N VAL A 155 15.04 15.91 -1.82
CA VAL A 155 15.72 17.21 -1.70
C VAL A 155 17.23 17.05 -1.57
N ALA A 156 17.68 16.07 -0.77
CA ALA A 156 19.10 15.79 -0.61
C ALA A 156 19.74 15.37 -1.95
N GLN A 157 19.07 14.51 -2.71
CA GLN A 157 19.56 14.06 -4.02
C GLN A 157 19.44 15.15 -5.09
N ALA A 158 18.41 15.99 -5.06
CA ALA A 158 18.21 17.04 -6.07
C ALA A 158 19.40 18.01 -6.18
N ARG A 159 20.17 18.18 -5.10
CA ARG A 159 21.37 19.04 -5.07
C ARG A 159 22.46 18.62 -6.05
N SER A 160 22.59 17.33 -6.38
CA SER A 160 23.57 16.87 -7.37
C SER A 160 23.05 16.95 -8.81
N HIS A 161 21.80 17.34 -9.00
CA HIS A 161 21.13 17.34 -10.30
C HIS A 161 20.69 18.71 -10.77
N VAL A 162 20.82 19.75 -9.93
CA VAL A 162 20.49 21.14 -10.27
C VAL A 162 21.76 21.98 -10.17
N HIS A 163 22.10 22.68 -11.25
CA HIS A 163 23.31 23.48 -11.34
C HIS A 163 23.00 24.99 -11.38
N ALA A 164 24.03 25.81 -11.18
CA ALA A 164 23.93 27.25 -11.41
C ALA A 164 23.61 27.52 -12.89
N ASP A 165 22.81 28.56 -13.14
CA ASP A 165 22.32 29.01 -14.46
C ASP A 165 21.29 28.12 -15.19
N GLU A 166 20.72 27.12 -14.53
CA GLU A 166 19.60 26.34 -15.06
C GLU A 166 18.25 27.01 -14.77
N LEU A 167 17.41 27.18 -15.81
CA LEU A 167 16.04 27.70 -15.65
C LEU A 167 15.09 26.54 -15.38
N LEU A 168 14.62 26.43 -14.13
CA LEU A 168 13.69 25.39 -13.71
C LEU A 168 12.24 25.79 -13.97
N LEU A 169 11.53 25.00 -14.77
CA LEU A 169 10.08 25.08 -14.88
C LEU A 169 9.45 24.14 -13.85
N SER A 170 8.66 24.66 -12.92
CA SER A 170 8.04 23.84 -11.87
C SER A 170 6.52 23.94 -11.89
N SER A 171 5.88 22.83 -11.56
CA SER A 171 4.51 22.84 -11.07
C SER A 171 4.50 23.28 -9.60
N VAL A 172 3.38 23.87 -9.16
CA VAL A 172 3.16 24.41 -7.80
C VAL A 172 3.53 23.43 -6.66
N THR A 173 3.58 22.12 -6.93
CA THR A 173 3.91 21.10 -5.93
C THR A 173 5.40 20.98 -5.57
N LEU A 174 6.30 21.59 -6.35
CA LEU A 174 7.75 21.53 -6.12
C LEU A 174 8.31 22.76 -5.38
N GLU A 175 7.47 23.64 -4.83
CA GLU A 175 7.91 24.85 -4.11
C GLU A 175 8.92 24.58 -2.99
N GLY A 176 8.81 23.44 -2.30
CA GLY A 176 9.78 23.06 -1.26
C GLY A 176 11.17 22.72 -1.82
N LEU A 177 11.24 22.20 -3.04
CA LEU A 177 12.49 21.90 -3.74
C LEU A 177 13.09 23.18 -4.34
N THR A 178 12.26 24.02 -4.98
CA THR A 178 12.73 25.30 -5.53
C THR A 178 13.22 26.24 -4.43
N ASN A 179 12.56 26.33 -3.26
CA ASN A 179 13.05 27.13 -2.13
C ASN A 179 14.39 26.61 -1.58
N ALA A 180 14.55 25.28 -1.44
CA ALA A 180 15.79 24.69 -0.94
C ALA A 180 16.98 24.94 -1.90
N VAL A 181 16.72 24.87 -3.21
CA VAL A 181 17.70 25.17 -4.26
C VAL A 181 17.98 26.68 -4.35
N ALA A 182 16.97 27.54 -4.26
CA ALA A 182 17.13 29.00 -4.34
C ALA A 182 17.94 29.57 -3.16
N ILE A 183 17.81 28.99 -1.96
CA ILE A 183 18.65 29.34 -0.80
C ILE A 183 20.12 28.95 -1.05
N PHE A 184 20.36 27.85 -1.77
CA PHE A 184 21.71 27.37 -2.08
C PHE A 184 22.42 28.26 -3.10
N ASN A 185 21.76 28.63 -4.21
CA ASN A 185 22.35 29.51 -5.24
C ASN A 185 22.59 30.96 -4.78
N ARG A 186 22.17 31.34 -3.56
CA ARG A 186 22.45 32.65 -2.95
C ARG A 186 23.67 32.67 -2.02
N LYS A 187 24.31 31.53 -1.75
CA LYS A 187 25.57 31.44 -1.02
C LYS A 187 26.73 31.26 -2.00
#